data_AF-A0A5N5WD96-F1
#
_entry.id   AF-A0A5N5WD96-F1
#
_cell.length_a   1.000
_cell.length_b   1.000
_cell.length_c   1.000
_cell.angle_alpha   90.00
_cell.angle_beta   90.00
_cell.angle_gamma   90.00
#
_symmetry.space_group_name_H-M   'P 1'
#
loop_
_entity.id
_entity.type
_entity.pdbx_description
1 polymer ?
#
loop_
_entity_poly.entity_id
_entity_poly.type
_entity_poly.pdbx_seq_one_letter_code
_entity_poly.pdbx_strand_id
1 'polypeptide(L)'
;MADWRDLTEEDGFDRLARTYDIIAGVCSMLPLPINLISGEGAKVGDVIDGIADVCRIVKETPIPGHVEAAIFSSCTYWLAAMEIFAAFRARPIDYRANAFAMLILDSELSIEPAIAWLAEDGR
;
A
#
# COMPACT_ATOMS: atom_id res chain seq x y z
N MET A 1 5.47 -1.35 25.11
CA MET A 1 5.59 -0.08 24.36
C MET A 1 6.67 -0.34 23.33
N ALA A 2 6.30 -0.66 22.09
CA ALA A 2 7.29 -0.92 21.04
C ALA A 2 8.12 0.36 20.86
N ASP A 3 9.44 0.24 20.87
CA ASP A 3 10.31 1.39 20.61
C ASP A 3 10.07 1.77 19.15
N TRP A 4 9.40 2.88 18.90
CA TRP A 4 9.12 3.38 17.55
C TRP A 4 10.40 3.59 16.75
N ARG A 5 11.57 3.63 17.42
CA ARG A 5 12.88 3.62 16.78
C ARG A 5 13.14 2.37 15.96
N ASP A 6 12.70 1.19 16.44
CA ASP A 6 12.90 -0.08 15.74
C ASP A 6 12.14 -0.10 14.39
N LEU A 7 10.98 0.55 14.33
CA LEU A 7 10.12 0.64 13.14
C LEU A 7 10.66 1.54 12.00
N THR A 8 11.77 2.25 12.18
CA THR A 8 12.04 3.48 11.40
C THR A 8 13.31 3.54 10.55
N GLU A 9 14.21 2.55 10.62
CA GLU A 9 15.40 2.55 9.77
C GLU A 9 15.43 1.43 8.71
N GLU A 10 15.27 0.17 9.11
CA GLU A 10 15.25 -0.97 8.17
C GLU A 10 13.83 -1.56 8.07
N ASP A 11 13.16 -1.76 9.22
CA ASP A 11 11.82 -2.34 9.32
C ASP A 11 10.73 -1.55 8.58
N GLY A 12 10.84 -0.22 8.53
CA GLY A 12 9.85 0.65 7.92
C GLY A 12 9.81 0.54 6.39
N PHE A 13 10.99 0.52 5.77
CA PHE A 13 11.08 0.32 4.32
C PHE A 13 10.65 -1.09 3.92
N ASP A 14 11.08 -2.09 4.68
CA ASP A 14 10.67 -3.48 4.47
C ASP A 14 9.15 -3.67 4.60
N ARG A 15 8.51 -2.95 5.53
CA ARG A 15 7.05 -2.98 5.67
C ARG A 15 6.35 -2.30 4.49
N LEU A 16 6.83 -1.13 4.05
CA LEU A 16 6.34 -0.48 2.83
C LEU A 16 6.43 -1.41 1.61
N ALA A 17 7.57 -2.08 1.44
CA ALA A 17 7.79 -3.03 0.34
C ALA A 17 6.83 -4.23 0.41
N ARG A 18 6.68 -4.85 1.58
CA ARG A 18 5.72 -5.96 1.76
C ARG A 18 4.27 -5.53 1.49
N THR A 19 3.84 -4.38 2.01
CA THR A 19 2.49 -3.87 1.77
C THR A 19 2.28 -3.56 0.29
N TYR A 20 3.30 -3.02 -0.39
CA TYR A 20 3.27 -2.83 -1.84
C TYR A 20 3.10 -4.14 -2.59
N ASP A 21 3.87 -5.17 -2.25
CA ASP A 21 3.78 -6.49 -2.88
C ASP A 21 2.39 -7.13 -2.70
N ILE A 22 1.77 -6.92 -1.54
CA ILE A 22 0.38 -7.36 -1.28
C ILE A 22 -0.59 -6.61 -2.21
N ILE A 23 -0.50 -5.28 -2.29
CA ILE A 23 -1.35 -4.47 -3.18
C ILE A 23 -1.15 -4.90 -4.64
N ALA A 24 0.10 -5.09 -5.07
CA ALA A 24 0.43 -5.55 -6.42
C ALA A 24 -0.13 -6.95 -6.71
N GLY A 25 -0.04 -7.87 -5.75
CA GLY A 25 -0.65 -9.19 -5.83
C GLY A 25 -2.16 -9.11 -6.05
N VAL A 26 -2.87 -8.35 -5.22
CA VAL A 26 -4.31 -8.12 -5.35
C VAL A 26 -4.67 -7.51 -6.71
N CYS A 27 -3.95 -6.47 -7.12
CA CYS A 27 -4.16 -5.78 -8.40
C CYS A 27 -3.96 -6.71 -9.61
N SER A 28 -2.99 -7.61 -9.55
CA SER A 28 -2.72 -8.58 -10.61
C SER A 28 -3.79 -9.68 -10.75
N MET A 29 -4.56 -9.92 -9.68
CA MET A 29 -5.60 -10.94 -9.61
C MET A 29 -7.00 -10.39 -9.92
N LEU A 30 -7.15 -9.09 -10.17
CA LEU A 30 -8.43 -8.51 -10.55
C LEU A 30 -8.92 -9.06 -11.90
N PRO A 31 -10.25 -9.04 -12.15
CA PRO A 31 -10.82 -9.47 -13.43
C PRO A 31 -10.22 -8.75 -14.64
N LEU A 32 -9.86 -7.47 -14.45
CA LEU A 32 -8.98 -6.72 -15.34
C LEU A 32 -7.66 -6.48 -14.60
N PRO A 33 -6.61 -7.28 -14.88
CA PRO A 33 -5.35 -7.19 -14.14
C PRO A 33 -4.70 -5.81 -14.27
N ILE A 34 -4.31 -5.24 -13.13
CA ILE A 34 -3.49 -4.03 -13.05
C ILE A 34 -2.08 -4.47 -12.66
N ASN A 35 -1.15 -4.41 -13.60
CA ASN A 35 0.23 -4.84 -13.38
C ASN A 35 1.07 -3.69 -12.83
N LEU A 36 1.41 -3.77 -11.55
CA LEU A 36 2.37 -2.86 -10.94
C LEU A 36 3.80 -3.34 -11.15
N ILE A 37 4.74 -2.40 -11.22
CA ILE A 37 6.16 -2.69 -11.45
C ILE A 37 6.75 -3.29 -10.18
N SER A 38 7.23 -4.53 -10.23
CA SER A 38 7.89 -5.19 -9.10
C SER A 38 9.30 -5.68 -9.45
N GLY A 39 10.14 -5.85 -8.43
CA GLY A 39 11.47 -6.48 -8.55
C GLY A 39 12.67 -5.53 -8.66
N GLU A 40 13.86 -6.14 -8.87
CA GLU A 40 15.16 -5.48 -9.01
C GLU A 40 15.19 -4.57 -10.25
N GLY A 41 14.84 -3.30 -10.07
CA GLY A 41 14.85 -2.29 -11.14
C GLY A 41 13.76 -1.24 -11.01
N ALA A 42 12.74 -1.49 -10.20
CA ALA A 42 11.70 -0.50 -9.90
C ALA A 42 12.32 0.70 -9.16
N LYS A 43 12.19 1.91 -9.72
CA LYS A 43 12.55 3.11 -8.97
C LYS A 43 11.40 3.49 -8.06
N VAL A 44 11.71 4.12 -6.93
CA VAL A 44 10.71 4.61 -5.97
C VAL A 44 9.64 5.49 -6.65
N GLY A 45 10.03 6.33 -7.61
CA GLY A 45 9.07 7.15 -8.37
C GLY A 45 8.09 6.29 -9.17
N ASP A 46 8.57 5.26 -9.87
CA ASP A 46 7.74 4.36 -10.67
C ASP A 46 6.73 3.59 -9.79
N VAL A 47 7.14 3.21 -8.58
CA VAL A 47 6.30 2.54 -7.58
C VAL A 47 5.18 3.46 -7.08
N ILE A 48 5.52 4.72 -6.75
CA ILE A 48 4.55 5.74 -6.30
C ILE A 48 3.54 6.03 -7.41
N ASP A 49 4.02 6.26 -8.64
CA ASP A 49 3.17 6.54 -9.79
C ASP A 49 2.26 5.36 -10.10
N GLY A 50 2.77 4.13 -10.00
CA GLY A 50 1.98 2.91 -10.17
C GLY A 50 0.81 2.82 -9.18
N ILE A 51 1.06 3.03 -7.89
CA ILE A 51 -0.01 3.02 -6.87
C ILE A 51 -1.01 4.17 -7.09
N ALA A 52 -0.54 5.35 -7.50
CA ALA A 52 -1.41 6.47 -7.83
C ALA A 52 -2.32 6.14 -9.04
N ASP A 53 -1.80 5.43 -10.04
CA ASP A 53 -2.59 4.96 -11.17
C ASP A 53 -3.63 3.91 -10.78
N VAL A 54 -3.33 3.01 -9.82
CA VAL A 54 -4.32 2.06 -9.28
C VAL A 54 -5.53 2.81 -8.72
N CYS A 55 -5.32 3.87 -7.93
CA CYS A 55 -6.40 4.69 -7.39
C CYS A 55 -7.34 5.28 -8.45
N ARG A 56 -6.83 5.49 -9.68
CA ARG A 56 -7.61 5.95 -10.83
C ARG A 56 -8.31 4.79 -11.53
N ILE A 57 -7.58 3.72 -11.84
CA ILE A 57 -8.07 2.58 -12.63
C ILE A 57 -9.11 1.75 -11.87
N VAL A 58 -8.95 1.60 -10.55
CA VAL A 58 -9.82 0.74 -9.73
C VAL A 58 -11.29 1.17 -9.80
N LYS A 59 -11.55 2.48 -9.95
CA LYS A 59 -12.89 3.07 -10.09
C LYS A 59 -13.61 2.71 -11.38
N GLU A 60 -12.85 2.31 -12.39
CA GLU A 60 -13.35 1.91 -13.71
C GLU A 60 -13.39 0.38 -13.85
N THR A 61 -12.89 -0.34 -12.84
CA THR A 61 -12.79 -1.81 -12.87
C THR A 61 -14.14 -2.42 -12.48
N PRO A 62 -14.64 -3.46 -13.19
CA PRO A 62 -15.92 -4.09 -12.88
C PRO A 62 -15.80 -5.00 -11.64
N ILE A 63 -15.68 -4.41 -10.46
CA ILE A 63 -15.58 -5.09 -9.16
C ILE A 63 -16.68 -4.58 -8.21
N PRO A 64 -17.01 -5.34 -7.14
CA PRO A 64 -17.94 -4.85 -6.12
C PRO A 64 -17.42 -3.58 -5.43
N GLY A 65 -18.32 -2.65 -5.09
CA GLY A 65 -17.92 -1.35 -4.53
C GLY A 65 -17.17 -1.44 -3.19
N HIS A 66 -17.35 -2.49 -2.40
CA HIS A 66 -16.56 -2.70 -1.17
C HIS A 66 -15.12 -3.14 -1.47
N VAL A 67 -14.89 -3.88 -2.56
CA VAL A 67 -13.55 -4.25 -3.05
C VAL A 67 -12.84 -3.03 -3.62
N GLU A 68 -13.56 -2.21 -4.40
CA GLU A 68 -13.04 -0.93 -4.88
C GLU A 68 -12.61 -0.03 -3.71
N ALA A 69 -13.48 0.16 -2.71
CA ALA A 69 -13.19 0.97 -1.54
C ALA A 69 -12.00 0.44 -0.73
N ALA A 70 -11.87 -0.89 -0.60
CA ALA A 70 -10.75 -1.56 0.07
C ALA A 70 -9.41 -1.26 -0.63
N ILE A 71 -9.33 -1.49 -1.94
CA ILE A 71 -8.13 -1.24 -2.75
C ILE A 71 -7.78 0.24 -2.75
N PHE A 72 -8.77 1.12 -2.98
CA PHE A 72 -8.57 2.57 -3.00
C PHE A 72 -8.05 3.09 -1.66
N SER A 73 -8.63 2.64 -0.55
CA SER A 73 -8.20 3.04 0.80
C SER A 73 -6.78 2.55 1.08
N SER A 74 -6.49 1.27 0.79
CA SER A 74 -5.16 0.70 0.98
C SER A 74 -4.08 1.45 0.21
N CYS A 75 -4.32 1.75 -1.06
CA CYS A 75 -3.40 2.52 -1.91
C CYS A 75 -3.20 3.95 -1.37
N THR A 76 -4.27 4.61 -0.94
CA THR A 76 -4.21 5.97 -0.39
C THR A 76 -3.40 6.02 0.91
N TYR A 77 -3.63 5.06 1.81
CA TYR A 77 -2.87 4.96 3.05
C TYR A 77 -1.40 4.64 2.80
N TRP A 78 -1.10 3.78 1.82
CA TRP A 78 0.28 3.47 1.43
C TRP A 78 1.02 4.70 0.89
N LEU A 79 0.39 5.48 0.00
CA LEU A 79 0.96 6.73 -0.53
C LEU A 79 1.23 7.74 0.59
N ALA A 80 0.27 7.94 1.48
CA ALA A 80 0.43 8.82 2.64
C ALA A 80 1.54 8.33 3.57
N ALA A 81 1.64 7.02 3.82
CA ALA A 81 2.71 6.44 4.61
C ALA A 81 4.08 6.74 3.99
N MET A 82 4.21 6.61 2.66
CA MET A 82 5.45 6.90 1.94
C MET A 82 5.88 8.38 2.08
N GLU A 83 4.93 9.32 1.93
CA GLU A 83 5.21 10.75 2.13
C GLU A 83 5.65 11.07 3.56
N ILE A 84 4.96 10.51 4.56
CA ILE A 84 5.29 10.70 5.97
C ILE A 84 6.62 10.05 6.32
N PHE A 85 6.92 8.88 5.76
CA PHE A 85 8.20 8.20 5.95
C PHE A 85 9.35 9.00 5.35
N ALA A 86 9.20 9.52 4.13
CA ALA A 86 10.19 10.43 3.53
C ALA A 86 10.41 11.68 4.39
N ALA A 87 9.32 12.28 4.90
CA ALA A 87 9.41 13.43 5.80
C ALA A 87 10.09 13.09 7.15
N PHE A 88 9.84 11.91 7.70
CA PHE A 88 10.52 11.41 8.90
C PHE A 88 12.01 11.18 8.65
N ARG A 89 12.39 10.55 7.53
CA ARG A 89 13.79 10.33 7.13
C ARG A 89 14.55 11.64 6.94
N ALA A 90 13.89 12.68 6.41
CA ALA A 90 14.46 14.02 6.29
C ALA A 90 14.63 14.74 7.64
N ARG A 91 13.71 14.51 8.58
CA ARG A 91 13.77 15.06 9.94
C ARG A 91 13.04 14.13 10.92
N PRO A 92 13.76 13.35 11.73
CA PRO A 92 13.17 12.41 12.67
C PRO A 92 12.38 13.14 13.76
N ILE A 93 11.06 12.99 13.74
CA ILE A 93 10.15 13.52 14.76
C ILE A 93 9.13 12.43 15.10
N ASP A 94 8.96 12.15 16.40
CA ASP A 94 8.17 11.02 16.92
C ASP A 94 6.75 10.96 16.36
N TYR A 95 6.06 12.09 16.20
CA TYR A 95 4.69 12.08 15.65
C TYR A 95 4.64 11.57 14.21
N ARG A 96 5.71 11.74 13.42
CA ARG A 96 5.80 11.23 12.05
C ARG A 96 6.07 9.74 12.02
N ALA A 97 6.90 9.22 12.93
CA ALA A 97 7.09 7.79 13.10
C ALA A 97 5.76 7.10 13.47
N ASN A 98 5.02 7.68 14.43
CA ASN A 98 3.70 7.18 14.83
C ASN A 98 2.68 7.26 13.70
N ALA A 99 2.65 8.37 12.96
CA ALA A 99 1.77 8.53 11.80
C ALA A 99 2.09 7.52 10.69
N PHE A 100 3.36 7.29 10.38
CA PHE A 100 3.80 6.27 9.43
C PHE A 100 3.31 4.87 9.86
N ALA A 101 3.55 4.48 11.11
CA ALA A 101 3.15 3.18 11.63
C ALA A 101 1.63 2.97 11.60
N MET A 102 0.84 4.02 11.83
CA MET A 102 -0.62 3.98 11.74
C MET A 102 -1.08 3.84 10.28
N LEU A 103 -0.55 4.65 9.38
CA LEU A 103 -0.94 4.64 7.96
C LEU A 103 -0.61 3.31 7.29
N ILE A 104 0.56 2.72 7.58
CA ILE A 104 0.92 1.43 6.99
C ILE A 104 0.03 0.29 7.54
N LEU A 105 -0.32 0.33 8.83
CA LEU A 105 -1.27 -0.61 9.42
C LEU A 105 -2.66 -0.46 8.79
N ASP A 106 -3.14 0.77 8.63
CA ASP A 106 -4.45 1.04 8.00
C ASP A 106 -4.46 0.59 6.53
N SER A 107 -3.32 0.70 5.82
CA SER A 107 -3.16 0.16 4.47
C SER A 107 -3.29 -1.36 4.42
N GLU A 108 -2.63 -2.06 5.34
CA GLU A 108 -2.67 -3.53 5.49
C GLU A 108 -4.08 -4.02 5.84
N LEU A 109 -4.77 -3.36 6.77
CA LEU A 109 -6.12 -3.75 7.18
C LEU A 109 -7.14 -3.45 6.08
N SER A 110 -6.97 -2.34 5.35
CA SER A 110 -7.94 -1.93 4.32
C SER A 110 -7.95 -2.83 3.11
N ILE A 111 -6.87 -3.57 2.82
CA ILE A 111 -6.81 -4.48 1.66
C ILE A 111 -7.45 -5.85 1.94
N GLU A 112 -7.64 -6.23 3.21
CA GLU A 112 -8.18 -7.54 3.61
C GLU A 112 -9.50 -7.91 2.92
N PRO A 113 -10.51 -7.01 2.79
CA PRO A 113 -11.74 -7.35 2.09
C PRO A 113 -11.53 -7.71 0.62
N ALA A 114 -10.57 -7.08 -0.05
CA ALA A 114 -10.24 -7.40 -1.44
C ALA A 114 -9.55 -8.77 -1.55
N ILE A 115 -8.66 -9.09 -0.60
CA ILE A 115 -8.03 -10.41 -0.50
C ILE A 115 -9.08 -11.50 -0.28
N ALA A 116 -9.99 -11.29 0.68
CA ALA A 116 -11.07 -12.22 0.98
C ALA A 116 -11.96 -12.47 -0.25
N TRP A 117 -12.38 -11.41 -0.93
CA TRP A 117 -13.17 -11.51 -2.15
C TRP A 117 -12.44 -12.29 -3.26
N LEU A 118 -11.15 -12.03 -3.48
CA LEU A 118 -10.36 -12.77 -4.48
C LEU A 118 -10.21 -14.25 -4.14
N ALA A 119 -10.18 -14.61 -2.85
CA ALA A 119 -10.09 -15.99 -2.40
C ALA A 119 -11.41 -16.77 -2.60
N GLU A 120 -12.55 -16.09 -2.46
CA GLU A 120 -13.89 -16.70 -2.51
C GLU A 120 -14.51 -16.67 -3.92
N ASP A 121 -14.45 -15.52 -4.59
CA ASP A 121 -15.22 -15.20 -5.80
C ASP A 121 -14.33 -14.77 -7.00
N GLY A 122 -13.01 -14.63 -6.80
CA GLY A 122 -12.07 -14.15 -7.82
C GLY A 122 -11.72 -15.14 -8.94
N ARG A 123 -12.54 -16.17 -9.18
CA ARG A 123 -12.36 -17.17 -10.25
C ARG A 123 -13.59 -17.29 -11.15
#